data_AF-A0A085B7J4-F1
#
_entry.id   AF-A0A085B7J4-F1
#
_cell.length_a   1.000
_cell.length_b   1.000
_cell.length_c   1.000
_cell.angle_alpha   90.00
_cell.angle_beta   90.00
_cell.angle_gamma   90.00
#
_symmetry.space_group_name_H-M   'P 1'
#
loop_
_entity.id
_entity.type
_entity.pdbx_description
1 polymer ?
#
loop_
_entity_poly.entity_id
_entity_poly.type
_entity_poly.pdbx_seq_one_letter_code
_entity_poly.pdbx_strand_id
1 'polypeptide(L)'
;MYFYFDNGQIYDVWLFLSILIYNHFMMKNINLIIIILFLISCKDKSLHEIKKENDYYKFKMQISPNGKYEIYNYCRFGTFAFSSDICGSIIVERGKKFSESGGYRINGDIHSWKNDTLIINRFDNYLDQPQDTIVRVKFEKFKDLNLKILNYGAVNSSGMKEYSFDSFNLNDKEICLENIERTMGEDIEKNKCYALGSFEIINTKDSLKEIIVKTVAKSMNFTYANPDGTYTENLPEINVLSLHFKPKKIMKPINTKSLKGVFNDIK
;
A
#
# COMPACT_ATOMS: atom_id res chain seq x y z
N MET A 1 39.03 -53.31 -27.13
CA MET A 1 38.04 -54.35 -27.45
C MET A 1 37.26 -53.86 -28.65
N TYR A 2 37.50 -54.43 -29.84
CA TYR A 2 36.80 -54.06 -31.07
C TYR A 2 35.63 -55.03 -31.26
N PHE A 3 34.41 -54.51 -31.46
CA PHE A 3 33.25 -55.32 -31.84
C PHE A 3 33.09 -55.25 -33.36
N TYR A 4 33.01 -56.42 -34.01
CA TYR A 4 32.69 -56.55 -35.43
C TYR A 4 31.17 -56.72 -35.59
N PHE A 5 30.57 -55.90 -36.45
CA PHE A 5 29.22 -56.13 -36.99
C PHE A 5 29.26 -56.07 -38.53
N ASP A 6 28.36 -56.84 -39.12
CA ASP A 6 28.48 -57.55 -40.40
C ASP A 6 28.32 -56.71 -41.68
N ASN A 7 28.76 -55.45 -41.71
CA ASN A 7 28.65 -54.61 -42.92
C ASN A 7 29.82 -53.61 -43.13
N GLY A 8 31.04 -54.01 -42.78
CA GLY A 8 32.27 -53.46 -43.38
C GLY A 8 32.56 -51.96 -43.19
N GLN A 9 31.83 -51.23 -42.35
CA GLN A 9 32.15 -49.84 -42.01
C GLN A 9 32.65 -49.74 -40.56
N ILE A 10 33.92 -49.36 -40.42
CA ILE A 10 34.52 -48.99 -39.15
C ILE A 10 34.02 -47.58 -38.81
N TYR A 11 32.98 -47.49 -37.98
CA TYR A 11 32.65 -46.22 -37.34
C TYR A 11 33.56 -46.06 -36.13
N ASP A 12 34.34 -44.99 -36.14
CA ASP A 12 35.21 -44.65 -35.02
C ASP A 12 34.33 -44.37 -33.79
N VAL A 13 34.39 -45.29 -32.82
CA VAL A 13 33.65 -45.23 -31.55
C VAL A 13 34.00 -43.93 -30.81
N TRP A 14 35.19 -43.37 -31.04
CA TRP A 14 35.59 -42.06 -30.50
C TRP A 14 34.82 -40.89 -31.13
N LEU A 15 34.45 -40.98 -32.41
CA LEU A 15 33.64 -39.94 -33.07
C LEU A 15 32.20 -39.95 -32.53
N PHE A 16 31.63 -41.12 -32.29
CA PHE A 16 30.28 -41.24 -31.72
C PHE A 16 30.23 -40.85 -30.24
N LEU A 17 31.22 -41.25 -29.43
CA LEU A 17 31.33 -40.81 -28.04
C LEU A 17 31.63 -39.31 -27.93
N SER A 18 32.48 -38.76 -28.80
CA SER A 18 32.76 -37.32 -28.79
C SER A 18 31.54 -36.50 -29.18
N ILE A 19 30.70 -36.94 -30.13
CA ILE A 19 29.43 -36.27 -30.46
C ILE A 19 28.41 -36.37 -29.30
N LEU A 20 28.32 -37.52 -28.62
CA LEU A 20 27.46 -37.70 -27.45
C LEU A 20 27.92 -36.89 -26.23
N ILE A 21 29.23 -36.85 -25.95
CA ILE A 21 29.82 -36.03 -24.90
C ILE A 21 29.67 -34.55 -25.25
N TYR A 22 29.90 -34.15 -26.50
CA TYR A 22 29.74 -32.77 -26.97
C TYR A 22 28.28 -32.31 -26.87
N ASN A 23 27.32 -33.15 -27.26
CA ASN A 23 25.88 -32.85 -27.10
C ASN A 23 25.45 -32.82 -25.63
N HIS A 24 25.98 -33.70 -24.77
CA HIS A 24 25.66 -33.70 -23.35
C HIS A 24 26.25 -32.48 -22.61
N PHE A 25 27.46 -32.05 -23.01
CA PHE A 25 28.13 -30.86 -22.47
C PHE A 25 27.49 -29.56 -23.00
N MET A 26 27.13 -29.52 -24.29
CA MET A 26 26.39 -28.40 -24.91
C MET A 26 25.00 -28.26 -24.31
N MET A 27 24.24 -29.34 -24.07
CA MET A 27 22.93 -29.25 -23.41
C MET A 27 23.02 -28.79 -21.95
N LYS A 28 24.07 -29.19 -21.21
CA LYS A 28 24.31 -28.69 -19.85
C LYS A 28 24.60 -27.19 -19.84
N ASN A 29 25.41 -26.70 -20.78
CA ASN A 29 25.74 -25.29 -20.91
C ASN A 29 24.55 -24.46 -21.41
N ILE A 30 23.74 -24.97 -22.33
CA ILE A 30 22.52 -24.31 -22.80
C ILE A 30 21.50 -24.19 -21.67
N ASN A 31 21.29 -25.26 -20.88
CA ASN A 31 20.38 -25.19 -19.73
C ASN A 31 20.89 -24.21 -18.66
N LEU A 32 22.20 -24.14 -18.41
CA LEU A 32 22.78 -23.15 -17.50
C LEU A 32 22.61 -21.71 -18.03
N ILE A 33 22.80 -21.49 -19.33
CA ILE A 33 22.60 -20.20 -19.99
C ILE A 33 21.12 -19.79 -19.97
N ILE A 34 20.18 -20.73 -20.16
CA ILE A 34 18.73 -20.47 -20.07
C ILE A 34 18.33 -20.13 -18.64
N ILE A 35 18.87 -20.83 -17.62
CA ILE A 35 18.62 -20.51 -16.20
C ILE A 35 19.21 -19.14 -15.85
N ILE A 36 20.42 -18.82 -16.32
CA ILE A 36 21.03 -17.50 -16.14
C ILE A 36 20.22 -16.42 -16.87
N LEU A 37 19.74 -16.67 -18.09
CA LEU A 37 18.86 -15.76 -18.83
C LEU A 37 17.51 -15.55 -18.12
N PHE A 38 16.92 -16.61 -17.53
CA PHE A 38 15.72 -16.51 -16.71
C PHE A 38 15.97 -15.70 -15.42
N LEU A 39 17.12 -15.90 -14.77
CA LEU A 39 17.52 -15.14 -13.58
C LEU A 39 17.86 -13.68 -13.90
N ILE A 40 18.41 -13.38 -15.07
CA ILE A 40 18.68 -12.01 -15.55
C ILE A 40 17.38 -11.33 -16.05
N SER A 41 16.38 -12.09 -16.49
CA SER A 41 15.06 -11.58 -16.92
C SER A 41 14.18 -11.12 -15.77
N CYS A 42 14.46 -11.57 -14.53
CA CYS A 42 13.93 -10.93 -13.31
C CYS A 42 14.72 -9.65 -12.97
N LYS A 43 14.78 -8.69 -13.90
CA LYS A 43 15.18 -7.33 -13.57
C LYS A 43 13.96 -6.60 -13.04
N ASP A 44 14.03 -6.14 -11.79
CA ASP A 44 13.05 -5.24 -11.20
C ASP A 44 12.80 -4.07 -12.15
N LYS A 45 11.56 -3.94 -12.62
CA LYS A 45 11.13 -2.87 -13.53
C LYS A 45 11.37 -1.51 -12.88
N SER A 46 11.82 -0.55 -13.67
CA SER A 46 11.95 0.84 -13.21
C SER A 46 10.56 1.46 -12.97
N LEU A 47 10.45 2.47 -12.10
CA LEU A 47 9.19 3.17 -11.82
C LEU A 47 8.52 3.72 -13.09
N HIS A 48 9.33 4.10 -14.09
CA HIS A 48 8.86 4.58 -15.38
C HIS A 48 8.26 3.46 -16.26
N GLU A 49 8.75 2.23 -16.16
CA GLU A 49 8.19 1.09 -16.90
C GLU A 49 6.87 0.63 -16.28
N ILE A 50 6.77 0.63 -14.95
CA ILE A 50 5.51 0.38 -14.21
C ILE A 50 4.43 1.43 -14.60
N LYS A 51 4.84 2.67 -14.89
CA LYS A 51 3.94 3.75 -15.34
C LYS A 51 3.39 3.57 -16.76
N LYS A 52 4.06 2.80 -17.62
CA LYS A 52 3.64 2.62 -19.04
C LYS A 52 2.63 1.47 -19.22
N GLU A 53 2.62 0.49 -18.33
CA GLU A 53 1.62 -0.59 -18.26
C GLU A 53 0.59 -0.22 -17.19
N ASN A 54 -0.67 -0.04 -17.56
CA ASN A 54 -1.78 0.44 -16.71
C ASN A 54 -2.19 -0.52 -15.56
N ASP A 55 -1.26 -1.14 -14.85
CA ASP A 55 -1.62 -2.15 -13.84
C ASP A 55 -2.31 -1.51 -12.63
N TYR A 56 -1.86 -0.34 -12.17
CA TYR A 56 -2.36 0.25 -10.91
C TYR A 56 -3.31 1.43 -11.15
N TYR A 57 -4.58 1.27 -10.76
CA TYR A 57 -5.55 2.38 -10.74
C TYR A 57 -5.35 3.31 -9.53
N LYS A 58 -4.61 2.86 -8.51
CA LYS A 58 -4.13 3.69 -7.40
C LYS A 58 -2.64 3.45 -7.25
N PHE A 59 -1.84 4.50 -7.35
CA PHE A 59 -0.41 4.42 -7.10
C PHE A 59 0.11 5.72 -6.48
N LYS A 60 0.19 5.71 -5.15
CA LYS A 60 0.57 6.87 -4.34
C LYS A 60 1.86 6.60 -3.59
N MET A 61 2.64 7.64 -3.35
CA MET A 61 3.84 7.57 -2.52
C MET A 61 3.94 8.76 -1.58
N GLN A 62 4.45 8.50 -0.39
CA GLN A 62 4.93 9.52 0.53
C GLN A 62 6.38 9.27 0.93
N ILE A 63 7.11 10.34 1.18
CA ILE A 63 8.46 10.28 1.73
C ILE A 63 8.37 10.44 3.25
N SER A 64 9.02 9.55 4.00
CA SER A 64 9.14 9.66 5.46
C SER A 64 9.71 11.01 5.94
N PRO A 65 9.40 11.49 7.15
CA PRO A 65 9.90 12.77 7.68
C PRO A 65 11.44 12.90 7.66
N ASN A 66 12.16 11.82 7.99
CA ASN A 66 13.62 11.79 7.92
C ASN A 66 14.18 11.65 6.49
N GLY A 67 13.32 11.44 5.49
CA GLY A 67 13.70 11.35 4.08
C GLY A 67 14.38 10.05 3.67
N LYS A 68 14.49 9.05 4.56
CA LYS A 68 15.20 7.79 4.31
C LYS A 68 14.34 6.70 3.67
N TYR A 69 13.03 6.81 3.80
CA TYR A 69 12.06 5.81 3.33
C TYR A 69 11.02 6.42 2.40
N GLU A 70 10.61 5.60 1.42
CA GLU A 70 9.45 5.82 0.57
C GLU A 70 8.37 4.80 0.95
N ILE A 71 7.14 5.27 1.10
CA ILE A 71 5.99 4.43 1.42
C ILE A 71 5.02 4.51 0.26
N TYR A 72 4.76 3.37 -0.35
CA TYR A 72 3.86 3.22 -1.48
C TYR A 72 2.51 2.71 -0.99
N ASN A 73 1.42 3.29 -1.50
CA ASN A 73 0.05 2.80 -1.34
C ASN A 73 -0.52 2.55 -2.74
N TYR A 74 -0.84 1.30 -3.02
CA TYR A 74 -1.17 0.88 -4.37
C TYR A 74 -2.41 -0.01 -4.39
N CYS A 75 -3.13 0.04 -5.51
CA CYS A 75 -4.16 -0.93 -5.88
C CYS A 75 -4.14 -1.17 -7.38
N ARG A 76 -4.29 -2.43 -7.76
CA ARG A 76 -4.48 -2.87 -9.14
C ARG A 76 -5.65 -3.82 -9.25
N PHE A 77 -6.24 -3.88 -10.44
CA PHE A 77 -7.26 -4.86 -10.75
C PHE A 77 -6.69 -6.27 -10.60
N GLY A 78 -7.52 -7.17 -10.07
CA GLY A 78 -7.21 -8.59 -10.10
C GLY A 78 -7.10 -9.11 -11.54
N THR A 79 -6.32 -10.15 -11.77
CA THR A 79 -6.04 -10.67 -13.13
C THR A 79 -7.23 -11.39 -13.76
N PHE A 80 -8.29 -11.68 -13.00
CA PHE A 80 -9.48 -12.42 -13.45
C PHE A 80 -10.78 -11.77 -12.96
N ALA A 81 -11.90 -12.05 -13.64
CA ALA A 81 -13.23 -11.49 -13.32
C ALA A 81 -13.74 -11.78 -11.90
N PHE A 82 -13.18 -12.78 -11.22
CA PHE A 82 -13.54 -13.18 -9.85
C PHE A 82 -12.39 -12.99 -8.84
N SER A 83 -11.25 -12.44 -9.27
CA SER A 83 -10.19 -12.10 -8.33
C SER A 83 -10.44 -10.73 -7.74
N SER A 84 -10.35 -10.62 -6.41
CA SER A 84 -10.33 -9.33 -5.73
C SER A 84 -9.14 -8.49 -6.18
N ASP A 85 -9.31 -7.18 -6.12
CA ASP A 85 -8.23 -6.23 -6.36
C ASP A 85 -7.06 -6.47 -5.40
N ILE A 86 -5.86 -6.23 -5.90
CA ILE A 86 -4.63 -6.38 -5.14
C ILE A 86 -4.25 -4.99 -4.65
N CYS A 87 -4.55 -4.73 -3.38
CA CYS A 87 -4.20 -3.51 -2.67
C CYS A 87 -3.14 -3.77 -1.59
N GLY A 88 -2.29 -2.77 -1.36
CA GLY A 88 -1.28 -2.87 -0.32
C GLY A 88 -0.59 -1.55 0.00
N SER A 89 0.10 -1.54 1.14
CA SER A 89 1.04 -0.48 1.49
C SER A 89 2.39 -1.10 1.83
N ILE A 90 3.47 -0.56 1.25
CA ILE A 90 4.84 -1.09 1.40
C ILE A 90 5.82 0.03 1.71
N ILE A 91 6.73 -0.24 2.65
CA ILE A 91 7.85 0.63 2.99
C ILE A 91 9.11 0.09 2.31
N VAL A 92 9.83 0.97 1.61
CA VAL A 92 11.16 0.68 1.05
C VAL A 92 12.15 1.78 1.43
N GLU A 93 13.44 1.47 1.41
CA GLU A 93 14.47 2.51 1.48
C GLU A 93 14.39 3.40 0.24
N ARG A 94 14.55 4.70 0.44
CA ARG A 94 14.42 5.69 -0.62
C ARG A 94 15.40 5.40 -1.77
N GLY A 95 14.89 5.47 -2.99
CA GLY A 95 15.66 5.23 -4.20
C GLY A 95 15.78 3.74 -4.58
N LYS A 96 15.27 2.81 -3.76
CA LYS A 96 15.05 1.44 -4.21
C LYS A 96 13.85 1.37 -5.15
N LYS A 97 13.91 0.46 -6.11
CA LYS A 97 12.78 0.21 -7.03
C LYS A 97 11.59 -0.35 -6.24
N PHE A 98 10.40 0.12 -6.59
CA PHE A 98 9.15 -0.43 -6.06
C PHE A 98 8.91 -1.85 -6.60
N SER A 99 8.50 -2.75 -5.71
CA SER A 99 7.96 -4.07 -6.03
C SER A 99 6.96 -4.46 -4.94
N GLU A 100 5.88 -5.14 -5.30
CA GLU A 100 4.84 -5.63 -4.36
C GLU A 100 5.41 -6.58 -3.29
N SER A 101 6.61 -7.16 -3.52
CA SER A 101 7.32 -8.03 -2.58
C SER A 101 8.64 -7.44 -2.07
N GLY A 102 9.05 -6.27 -2.55
CA GLY A 102 10.42 -5.73 -2.39
C GLY A 102 10.69 -4.96 -1.09
N GLY A 103 9.78 -4.98 -0.12
CA GLY A 103 9.87 -4.13 1.07
C GLY A 103 9.12 -4.66 2.29
N TYR A 104 8.95 -3.81 3.30
CA TYR A 104 8.15 -4.13 4.47
C TYR A 104 6.68 -3.88 4.19
N ARG A 105 5.88 -4.95 4.13
CA ARG A 105 4.43 -4.83 3.96
C ARG A 105 3.79 -4.29 5.23
N ILE A 106 3.08 -3.18 5.10
CA ILE A 106 2.21 -2.66 6.16
C ILE A 106 0.93 -3.47 6.14
N ASN A 107 0.66 -4.20 7.22
CA ASN A 107 -0.65 -4.76 7.49
C ASN A 107 -1.47 -3.76 8.32
N GLY A 108 -2.37 -3.04 7.64
CA GLY A 108 -3.18 -1.97 8.21
C GLY A 108 -3.13 -0.67 7.40
N ASP A 109 -3.85 0.33 7.89
CA ASP A 109 -3.86 1.68 7.33
C ASP A 109 -2.84 2.57 8.05
N ILE A 110 -2.19 3.46 7.29
CA ILE A 110 -1.36 4.51 7.89
C ILE A 110 -2.28 5.48 8.62
N HIS A 111 -2.02 5.69 9.91
CA HIS A 111 -2.71 6.68 10.72
C HIS A 111 -2.01 8.02 10.62
N SER A 112 -0.77 8.11 11.12
CA SER A 112 -0.03 9.36 11.16
C SER A 112 1.45 9.15 11.44
N TRP A 113 2.23 10.20 11.27
CA TRP A 113 3.59 10.32 11.75
C TRP A 113 3.61 10.96 13.14
N LYS A 114 4.53 10.47 13.98
CA LYS A 114 4.95 11.14 15.20
C LYS A 114 6.47 11.13 15.26
N ASN A 115 7.09 12.23 14.85
CA ASN A 115 8.53 12.30 14.61
C ASN A 115 8.96 11.17 13.65
N ASP A 116 9.96 10.36 14.01
CA ASP A 116 10.43 9.21 13.22
C ASP A 116 9.65 7.92 13.47
N THR A 117 8.44 8.01 14.04
CA THR A 117 7.56 6.86 14.27
C THR A 117 6.35 6.92 13.36
N LEU A 118 6.16 5.87 12.55
CA LEU A 118 4.95 5.68 11.77
C LEU A 118 3.91 4.96 12.62
N ILE A 119 2.73 5.57 12.79
CA ILE A 119 1.59 4.98 13.49
C ILE A 119 0.70 4.30 12.45
N ILE A 120 0.34 3.04 12.71
CA ILE A 120 -0.44 2.18 11.80
C ILE A 120 -1.65 1.65 12.56
N ASN A 121 -2.83 1.74 11.96
CA ASN A 121 -4.04 1.07 12.44
C ASN A 121 -4.12 -0.31 11.80
N ARG A 122 -4.03 -1.37 12.60
CA ARG A 122 -4.21 -2.74 12.16
C ARG A 122 -5.54 -3.26 12.68
N PHE A 123 -6.28 -3.95 11.84
CA PHE A 123 -7.58 -4.52 12.18
C PHE A 123 -7.49 -6.03 12.10
N ASP A 124 -8.19 -6.71 13.00
CA ASP A 124 -8.35 -8.15 12.89
C ASP A 124 -9.26 -8.49 11.68
N ASN A 125 -8.93 -9.58 10.98
CA ASN A 125 -9.62 -9.99 9.74
C ASN A 125 -10.72 -11.04 9.99
N TYR A 126 -11.25 -11.13 11.21
CA TYR A 126 -12.32 -12.07 11.51
C TYR A 126 -13.65 -11.57 10.94
N LEU A 127 -14.49 -12.49 10.47
CA LEU A 127 -15.87 -12.19 10.04
C LEU A 127 -16.79 -11.85 11.23
N ASP A 128 -16.31 -12.09 12.45
CA ASP A 128 -17.05 -11.88 13.68
C ASP A 128 -17.03 -10.40 14.10
N GLN A 129 -18.11 -9.98 14.77
CA GLN A 129 -18.20 -8.67 15.39
C GLN A 129 -17.08 -8.47 16.42
N PRO A 130 -16.52 -7.24 16.54
CA PRO A 130 -15.55 -6.94 17.59
C PRO A 130 -16.18 -7.14 18.97
N GLN A 131 -15.44 -7.75 19.89
CA GLN A 131 -15.90 -8.04 21.25
C GLN A 131 -15.75 -6.84 22.19
N ASP A 132 -14.85 -5.91 21.85
CA ASP A 132 -14.58 -4.69 22.60
C ASP A 132 -14.00 -3.60 21.67
N THR A 133 -13.78 -2.40 22.22
CA THR A 133 -13.14 -1.27 21.53
C THR A 133 -11.73 -0.96 22.05
N ILE A 134 -11.11 -1.90 22.76
CA ILE A 134 -9.80 -1.74 23.39
C ILE A 134 -8.72 -1.83 22.32
N VAL A 135 -7.84 -0.83 22.29
CA VAL A 135 -6.74 -0.79 21.34
C VAL A 135 -5.49 -1.41 21.97
N ARG A 136 -4.94 -2.43 21.33
CA ARG A 136 -3.70 -3.06 21.77
C ARG A 136 -2.51 -2.45 21.03
N VAL A 137 -1.58 -1.89 21.77
CA VAL A 137 -0.38 -1.26 21.20
C VAL A 137 0.72 -2.29 21.05
N LYS A 138 1.29 -2.39 19.85
CA LYS A 138 2.50 -3.17 19.57
C LYS A 138 3.53 -2.26 18.91
N PHE A 139 4.81 -2.54 19.16
CA PHE A 139 5.91 -1.88 18.47
C PHE A 139 6.57 -2.86 17.51
N GLU A 140 6.77 -2.43 16.28
CA GLU A 140 7.49 -3.13 15.24
C GLU A 140 8.60 -2.20 14.71
N LYS A 141 9.57 -2.75 13.98
CA LYS A 141 10.69 -1.97 13.46
C LYS A 141 11.04 -2.44 12.05
N PHE A 142 11.24 -1.48 11.16
CA PHE A 142 11.82 -1.72 9.85
C PHE A 142 13.12 -0.92 9.75
N LYS A 143 14.26 -1.61 9.84
CA LYS A 143 15.58 -0.95 9.89
C LYS A 143 15.64 0.08 11.02
N ASP A 144 15.85 1.36 10.76
CA ASP A 144 15.84 2.42 11.79
C ASP A 144 14.47 3.11 11.97
N LEU A 145 13.48 2.75 11.16
CA LEU A 145 12.11 3.27 11.27
C LEU A 145 11.33 2.53 12.36
N ASN A 146 10.82 3.29 13.33
CA ASN A 146 9.94 2.77 14.38
C ASN A 146 8.50 2.71 13.87
N LEU A 147 7.82 1.59 14.11
CA LEU A 147 6.43 1.39 13.76
C LEU A 147 5.63 1.19 15.05
N LYS A 148 4.65 2.07 15.31
CA LYS A 148 3.70 1.89 16.40
C LYS A 148 2.39 1.37 15.82
N ILE A 149 2.07 0.13 16.13
CA ILE A 149 0.86 -0.53 15.65
C ILE A 149 -0.23 -0.39 16.71
N LEU A 150 -1.35 0.20 16.30
CA LEU A 150 -2.60 0.22 17.04
C LEU A 150 -3.45 -0.94 16.50
N ASN A 151 -3.54 -2.03 17.25
CA ASN A 151 -4.34 -3.18 16.86
C ASN A 151 -5.75 -3.03 17.42
N TYR A 152 -6.73 -3.05 16.54
CA TYR A 152 -8.15 -3.02 16.81
C TYR A 152 -8.77 -4.38 16.48
N GLY A 153 -9.95 -4.67 17.04
CA GLY A 153 -10.80 -5.75 16.55
C GLY A 153 -11.26 -5.51 15.10
N ALA A 154 -12.10 -6.41 14.59
CA ALA A 154 -12.62 -6.32 13.23
C ALA A 154 -13.40 -5.02 12.99
N VAL A 155 -13.20 -4.41 11.83
CA VAL A 155 -13.99 -3.26 11.38
C VAL A 155 -15.40 -3.73 11.08
N ASN A 156 -16.39 -3.17 11.78
CA ASN A 156 -17.80 -3.52 11.60
C ASN A 156 -18.66 -2.35 11.10
N SER A 157 -18.07 -1.17 10.94
CA SER A 157 -18.72 -0.05 10.27
C SER A 157 -17.71 0.82 9.52
N SER A 158 -18.22 1.57 8.54
CA SER A 158 -17.45 2.59 7.84
C SER A 158 -18.37 3.75 7.50
N GLY A 159 -17.78 4.93 7.32
CA GLY A 159 -18.58 6.12 7.03
C GLY A 159 -17.80 7.21 6.33
N MET A 160 -18.55 8.13 5.74
CA MET A 160 -18.03 9.34 5.12
C MET A 160 -18.66 10.55 5.81
N LYS A 161 -17.85 11.54 6.15
CA LYS A 161 -18.31 12.83 6.66
C LYS A 161 -17.73 13.94 5.79
N GLU A 162 -18.52 14.98 5.56
CA GLU A 162 -18.12 16.11 4.73
C GLU A 162 -18.16 17.41 5.53
N TYR A 163 -17.14 18.24 5.30
CA TYR A 163 -16.96 19.52 5.95
C TYR A 163 -16.46 20.56 4.94
N SER A 164 -16.70 21.82 5.27
CA SER A 164 -16.09 22.96 4.60
C SER A 164 -15.19 23.74 5.56
N PHE A 165 -14.19 24.46 5.05
CA PHE A 165 -13.25 25.23 5.87
C PHE A 165 -12.84 26.55 5.18
N ASP A 166 -12.39 27.53 5.97
CA ASP A 166 -12.04 28.87 5.46
C ASP A 166 -10.57 29.00 5.06
N SER A 167 -9.69 28.44 5.89
CA SER A 167 -8.23 28.53 5.76
C SER A 167 -7.58 27.29 6.39
N PHE A 168 -6.31 27.09 6.08
CA PHE A 168 -5.50 26.08 6.75
C PHE A 168 -4.06 26.55 6.89
N ASN A 169 -3.38 26.00 7.89
CA ASN A 169 -1.93 26.10 8.05
C ASN A 169 -1.33 24.69 7.91
N LEU A 170 -0.22 24.59 7.20
CA LEU A 170 0.47 23.33 6.94
C LEU A 170 1.95 23.48 7.27
N ASN A 171 2.44 22.57 8.11
CA ASN A 171 3.86 22.46 8.44
C ASN A 171 4.33 21.01 8.22
N ASP A 172 5.58 20.71 8.55
CA ASP A 172 6.19 19.39 8.32
C ASP A 172 5.61 18.26 9.20
N LYS A 173 4.71 18.58 10.14
CA LYS A 173 4.15 17.63 11.12
C LYS A 173 2.65 17.48 11.01
N GLU A 174 1.93 18.55 10.70
CA GLU A 174 0.48 18.57 10.74
C GLU A 174 -0.14 19.59 9.78
N ILE A 175 -1.43 19.40 9.54
CA ILE A 175 -2.31 20.37 8.90
C ILE A 175 -3.37 20.82 9.90
N CYS A 176 -3.53 22.12 10.06
CA CYS A 176 -4.54 22.74 10.91
C CYS A 176 -5.58 23.43 10.03
N LEU A 177 -6.82 22.97 10.11
CA LEU A 177 -7.98 23.53 9.39
C LEU A 177 -8.72 24.51 10.30
N GLU A 178 -9.12 25.66 9.75
CA GLU A 178 -9.75 26.76 10.47
C GLU A 178 -11.19 27.00 10.01
N ASN A 179 -12.06 27.38 10.95
CA ASN A 179 -13.48 27.65 10.75
C ASN A 179 -14.22 26.52 10.00
N ILE A 180 -14.00 25.30 10.46
CA ILE A 180 -14.65 24.11 9.93
C ILE A 180 -16.15 24.18 10.18
N GLU A 181 -16.93 23.96 9.12
CA GLU A 181 -18.37 23.87 9.14
C GLU A 181 -18.84 22.55 8.56
N ARG A 182 -19.81 21.93 9.22
CA ARG A 182 -20.39 20.67 8.80
C ARG A 182 -21.18 20.82 7.51
N THR A 183 -20.93 19.91 6.57
CA THR A 183 -21.76 19.70 5.39
C THR A 183 -22.56 18.40 5.51
N MET A 184 -21.94 17.31 5.97
CA MET A 184 -22.58 16.01 6.20
C MET A 184 -21.92 15.28 7.38
N GLY A 185 -22.72 14.69 8.27
CA GLY A 185 -22.25 13.91 9.43
C GLY A 185 -22.50 14.62 10.76
N GLU A 186 -21.54 14.54 11.67
CA GLU A 186 -21.59 15.14 13.01
C GLU A 186 -20.71 16.41 13.07
N ASP A 187 -21.05 17.33 13.97
CA ASP A 187 -20.26 18.53 14.20
C ASP A 187 -18.91 18.18 14.82
N ILE A 188 -17.89 18.96 14.47
CA ILE A 188 -16.53 18.85 15.03
C ILE A 188 -16.05 20.23 15.47
N GLU A 189 -14.93 20.27 16.19
CA GLU A 189 -14.27 21.51 16.59
C GLU A 189 -14.02 22.42 15.37
N LYS A 190 -14.35 23.72 15.52
CA LYS A 190 -14.19 24.72 14.46
C LYS A 190 -12.75 24.83 13.97
N ASN A 191 -11.77 24.60 14.83
CA ASN A 191 -10.35 24.61 14.47
C ASN A 191 -9.76 23.28 14.89
N LYS A 192 -9.16 22.55 13.95
CA LYS A 192 -8.66 21.20 14.23
C LYS A 192 -7.40 20.89 13.45
N CYS A 193 -6.39 20.38 14.17
CA CYS A 193 -5.13 19.94 13.61
C CYS A 193 -5.08 18.43 13.48
N TYR A 194 -4.43 17.98 12.42
CA TYR A 194 -4.21 16.58 12.16
C TYR A 194 -2.76 16.32 11.76
N ALA A 195 -2.11 15.38 12.44
CA ALA A 195 -0.75 14.97 12.13
C ALA A 195 -0.67 14.29 10.76
N LEU A 196 0.32 14.65 9.93
CA LEU A 196 0.50 14.10 8.58
C LEU A 196 0.64 12.57 8.57
N GLY A 197 0.35 11.92 7.45
CA GLY A 197 0.49 10.47 7.25
C GLY A 197 -0.66 9.85 6.48
N SER A 198 -1.90 9.98 6.98
CA SER A 198 -3.13 9.45 6.33
C SER A 198 -3.80 10.41 5.35
N PHE A 199 -3.18 11.57 5.08
CA PHE A 199 -3.79 12.65 4.32
C PHE A 199 -3.62 12.44 2.83
N GLU A 200 -4.70 12.71 2.11
CA GLU A 200 -4.67 12.86 0.67
C GLU A 200 -5.09 14.30 0.34
N ILE A 201 -4.24 15.00 -0.40
CA ILE A 201 -4.51 16.35 -0.87
C ILE A 201 -4.84 16.26 -2.34
N ILE A 202 -6.08 16.61 -2.69
CA ILE A 202 -6.58 16.55 -4.06
C ILE A 202 -6.57 17.97 -4.63
N ASN A 203 -5.74 18.18 -5.65
CA ASN A 203 -5.70 19.43 -6.41
C ASN A 203 -6.35 19.25 -7.78
N THR A 204 -7.00 20.29 -8.28
CA THR A 204 -7.21 20.50 -9.72
C THR A 204 -5.99 21.20 -10.32
N LYS A 205 -6.04 21.54 -11.63
CA LYS A 205 -4.99 22.32 -12.28
C LYS A 205 -4.76 23.68 -11.60
N ASP A 206 -5.85 24.33 -11.19
CA ASP A 206 -5.83 25.74 -10.79
C ASP A 206 -6.21 25.95 -9.32
N SER A 207 -6.62 24.90 -8.60
CA SER A 207 -7.07 25.03 -7.22
C SER A 207 -6.87 23.79 -6.36
N LEU A 208 -6.81 23.98 -5.04
CA LEU A 208 -7.07 22.90 -4.09
C LEU A 208 -8.55 22.51 -4.16
N LYS A 209 -8.84 21.23 -4.42
CA LYS A 209 -10.20 20.69 -4.47
C LYS A 209 -10.67 20.27 -3.09
N GLU A 210 -9.83 19.50 -2.40
CA GLU A 210 -10.27 18.71 -1.25
C GLU A 210 -9.08 18.15 -0.47
N ILE A 211 -9.24 18.00 0.84
CA ILE A 211 -8.32 17.30 1.74
C ILE A 211 -9.08 16.16 2.39
N ILE A 212 -8.58 14.93 2.24
CA ILE A 212 -9.18 13.73 2.81
C ILE A 212 -8.33 13.24 3.98
N VAL A 213 -9.00 12.89 5.07
CA VAL A 213 -8.40 12.33 6.29
C VAL A 213 -9.10 11.05 6.67
N LYS A 214 -8.35 9.96 6.79
CA LYS A 214 -8.88 8.72 7.36
C LYS A 214 -8.62 8.67 8.87
N THR A 215 -9.66 8.33 9.63
CA THR A 215 -9.59 8.16 11.08
C THR A 215 -10.36 6.91 11.53
N VAL A 216 -10.06 6.44 12.74
CA VAL A 216 -10.78 5.35 13.38
C VAL A 216 -11.58 5.92 14.55
N ALA A 217 -12.89 5.74 14.50
CA ALA A 217 -13.80 6.04 15.59
C ALA A 217 -14.22 4.76 16.30
N LYS A 218 -14.58 4.89 17.58
CA LYS A 218 -14.98 3.77 18.42
C LYS A 218 -16.18 4.16 19.25
N SER A 219 -17.14 3.25 19.39
CA SER A 219 -18.33 3.46 20.23
C SER A 219 -18.75 2.14 20.89
N MET A 220 -19.57 2.21 21.92
CA MET A 220 -20.21 1.03 22.55
C MET A 220 -21.71 1.01 22.31
N ASN A 221 -22.19 1.80 21.34
CA ASN A 221 -23.60 2.02 21.06
C ASN A 221 -23.95 1.58 19.64
N PHE A 222 -23.23 0.59 19.09
CA PHE A 222 -23.53 0.08 17.75
C PHE A 222 -24.82 -0.73 17.77
N THR A 223 -25.63 -0.53 16.73
CA THR A 223 -26.86 -1.28 16.49
C THR A 223 -26.71 -2.10 15.22
N TYR A 224 -26.84 -3.41 15.35
CA TYR A 224 -26.77 -4.36 14.25
C TYR A 224 -28.16 -4.89 13.89
N ALA A 225 -28.51 -4.83 12.61
CA ALA A 225 -29.75 -5.39 12.09
C ALA A 225 -29.55 -6.87 11.77
N ASN A 226 -30.25 -7.74 12.51
CA ASN A 226 -30.17 -9.18 12.33
C ASN A 226 -30.97 -9.63 11.09
N PRO A 227 -30.63 -10.78 10.47
CA PRO A 227 -31.37 -11.32 9.32
C PRO A 227 -32.85 -11.63 9.59
N ASP A 228 -33.23 -11.83 10.86
CA ASP A 228 -34.61 -12.08 11.29
C ASP A 228 -35.44 -10.80 11.48
N GLY A 229 -34.85 -9.62 11.19
CA GLY A 229 -35.48 -8.31 11.32
C GLY A 229 -35.42 -7.71 12.73
N THR A 230 -34.79 -8.39 13.70
CA THR A 230 -34.53 -7.83 15.03
C THR A 230 -33.27 -6.96 15.04
N TYR A 231 -33.06 -6.21 16.12
CA TYR A 231 -31.87 -5.39 16.31
C TYR A 231 -31.12 -5.83 17.57
N THR A 232 -29.81 -5.93 17.45
CA THR A 232 -28.90 -6.08 18.58
C THR A 232 -28.24 -4.74 18.85
N GLU A 233 -28.44 -4.18 20.03
CA GLU A 233 -27.98 -2.84 20.41
C GLU A 233 -26.82 -2.90 21.41
N ASN A 234 -26.17 -1.75 21.66
CA ASN A 234 -25.07 -1.58 22.60
C ASN A 234 -23.86 -2.47 22.31
N LEU A 235 -23.60 -2.71 21.03
CA LEU A 235 -22.45 -3.47 20.57
C LEU A 235 -21.21 -2.57 20.44
N PRO A 236 -20.00 -3.16 20.54
CA PRO A 236 -18.77 -2.47 20.18
C PRO A 236 -18.76 -2.04 18.71
N GLU A 237 -18.26 -0.84 18.45
CA GLU A 237 -18.04 -0.31 17.11
C GLU A 237 -16.56 -0.01 16.89
N ILE A 238 -16.01 -0.54 15.80
CA ILE A 238 -14.74 -0.09 15.21
C ILE A 238 -15.07 0.47 13.83
N ASN A 239 -15.12 1.80 13.73
CA ASN A 239 -15.57 2.51 12.54
C ASN A 239 -14.39 3.16 11.82
N VAL A 240 -14.21 2.87 10.53
CA VAL A 240 -13.27 3.59 9.68
C VAL A 240 -13.99 4.75 8.97
N LEU A 241 -13.64 5.97 9.35
CA LEU A 241 -14.25 7.20 8.83
C LEU A 241 -13.32 7.90 7.83
N SER A 242 -13.88 8.28 6.69
CA SER A 242 -13.26 9.23 5.75
C SER A 242 -13.85 10.62 5.96
N LEU A 243 -13.00 11.58 6.34
CA LEU A 243 -13.38 12.98 6.53
C LEU A 243 -12.93 13.77 5.31
N HIS A 244 -13.88 14.38 4.60
CA HIS A 244 -13.66 15.15 3.39
C HIS A 244 -13.80 16.64 3.69
N PHE A 245 -12.72 17.39 3.54
CA PHE A 245 -12.67 18.83 3.77
C PHE A 245 -12.58 19.57 2.45
N LYS A 246 -13.58 20.41 2.15
CA LYS A 246 -13.66 21.22 0.93
C LYS A 246 -13.45 22.71 1.27
N PRO A 247 -12.58 23.45 0.57
CA PRO A 247 -12.39 24.86 0.87
C PRO A 247 -13.64 25.66 0.46
N LYS A 248 -14.08 26.60 1.30
CA LYS A 248 -15.24 27.46 0.97
C LYS A 248 -14.95 28.45 -0.17
N LYS A 249 -13.67 28.79 -0.36
CA LYS A 249 -13.19 29.72 -1.39
C LYS A 249 -12.14 29.02 -2.25
N ILE A 250 -11.95 29.50 -3.48
CA ILE A 250 -10.89 28.99 -4.35
C ILE A 250 -9.54 29.25 -3.67
N MET A 251 -8.82 28.16 -3.38
CA MET A 251 -7.47 28.20 -2.83
C MET A 251 -6.47 27.73 -3.87
N LYS A 252 -5.25 28.30 -3.84
CA LYS A 252 -4.16 27.87 -4.73
C LYS A 252 -3.83 26.38 -4.50
N PRO A 253 -3.43 25.65 -5.56
CA PRO A 253 -3.06 24.25 -5.41
C PRO A 253 -1.83 24.12 -4.50
N ILE A 254 -1.83 23.08 -3.67
CA ILE A 254 -0.72 22.78 -2.76
C ILE A 254 0.35 22.01 -3.53
N ASN A 255 1.61 22.45 -3.46
CA ASN A 255 2.72 21.66 -3.98
C ASN A 255 3.05 20.51 -3.03
N THR A 256 2.42 19.36 -3.27
CA THR A 256 2.53 18.19 -2.40
C THR A 256 3.80 17.37 -2.64
N LYS A 257 4.49 17.55 -3.78
CA LYS A 257 5.73 16.82 -4.13
C LYS A 257 6.90 17.13 -3.19
N SER A 258 6.93 18.32 -2.60
CA SER A 258 7.96 18.73 -1.63
C SER A 258 7.62 18.33 -0.20
N LEU A 259 6.38 17.88 0.07
CA LEU A 259 5.94 17.55 1.41
C LEU A 259 6.32 16.12 1.77
N LYS A 260 6.86 15.97 2.98
CA LYS A 260 7.07 14.66 3.59
C LYS A 260 5.84 14.26 4.39
N GLY A 261 5.61 12.97 4.54
CA GLY A 261 4.47 12.44 5.27
C GLY A 261 3.11 12.62 4.57
N VAL A 262 3.09 13.05 3.31
CA VAL A 262 1.87 13.27 2.52
C VAL A 262 1.90 12.37 1.29
N PHE A 263 0.80 11.68 1.02
CA PHE A 263 0.67 10.85 -0.17
C PHE A 263 0.48 11.71 -1.42
N ASN A 264 1.27 11.40 -2.43
CA ASN A 264 1.23 11.99 -3.75
C ASN A 264 0.92 10.92 -4.79
N ASP A 265 0.02 11.21 -5.72
CA ASP A 265 -0.12 10.39 -6.92
C ASP A 265 1.19 10.41 -7.71
N ILE A 266 1.80 9.23 -7.89
CA ILE A 266 2.91 9.08 -8.82
C ILE A 266 2.30 8.74 -10.17
N LYS A 267 1.86 9.77 -10.89
CA LYS A 267 1.46 9.65 -12.30
C LYS A 267 2.66 9.53 -13.21
#